data_AF-A0A8T5MX67-F1
#
_entry.id   AF-A0A8T5MX67-F1
#
_cell.length_a   1.000
_cell.length_b   1.000
_cell.length_c   1.000
_cell.angle_alpha   90.00
_cell.angle_beta   90.00
_cell.angle_gamma   90.00
#
_symmetry.space_group_name_H-M   'P 1'
#
loop_
_entity.id
_entity.type
_entity.pdbx_description
1 polymer ?
#
loop_
_entity_poly.entity_id
_entity_poly.type
_entity_poly.pdbx_seq_one_letter_code
_entity_poly.pdbx_strand_id
1 'polypeptide(L)'
;MASIDFITIIFEEILKIDSNLLYNYPTVPDQLIYLILIPHIILFLFLAGFGGVLSHEHKGMRYLVSIGAYIFIIYSGWYGMLAQLASTWFTIMIVFGLILFFISRIFPPITAQKFGKIGAAAGEKTFAFLGKGKAIEKLDREISYCNQEIARIRQHGQGSREGAQTSMILIAQYEQKKHELENERRKLEGSG
;
A
#
# COMPACT_ATOMS: atom_id res chain seq x y z
N MET A 1 45.94 -14.98 -9.01
CA MET A 1 45.23 -15.49 -7.82
C MET A 1 44.79 -14.38 -6.86
N ALA A 2 45.52 -13.27 -6.70
CA ALA A 2 45.14 -12.19 -5.78
C ALA A 2 43.87 -11.36 -6.15
N SER A 3 43.41 -11.42 -7.41
CA SER A 3 42.24 -10.63 -7.85
C SER A 3 40.90 -11.18 -7.34
N ILE A 4 40.84 -12.47 -6.98
CA ILE A 4 39.61 -13.10 -6.50
C ILE A 4 39.35 -12.69 -5.06
N ASP A 5 40.40 -12.61 -4.22
CA ASP A 5 40.26 -12.23 -2.81
C ASP A 5 39.72 -10.80 -2.62
N PHE A 6 40.21 -9.84 -3.41
CA PHE A 6 39.74 -8.45 -3.32
C PHE A 6 38.26 -8.30 -3.70
N ILE A 7 37.82 -9.02 -4.72
CA ILE A 7 36.43 -9.01 -5.18
C ILE A 7 35.52 -9.62 -4.11
N THR A 8 35.90 -10.75 -3.53
CA THR A 8 35.15 -11.38 -2.44
C THR A 8 35.04 -10.47 -1.22
N ILE A 9 36.13 -9.79 -0.82
CA ILE A 9 36.11 -8.81 0.28
C ILE A 9 35.10 -7.68 0.02
N ILE A 10 35.09 -7.11 -1.19
CA ILE A 10 34.12 -6.06 -1.53
C ILE A 10 32.69 -6.59 -1.47
N PHE A 11 32.42 -7.73 -2.10
CA PHE A 11 31.06 -8.22 -2.24
C PHE A 11 30.47 -8.77 -0.93
N GLU A 12 31.25 -9.55 -0.18
CA GLU A 12 30.76 -10.24 1.02
C GLU A 12 30.97 -9.40 2.30
N GLU A 13 32.12 -8.72 2.46
CA GLU A 13 32.41 -7.98 3.70
C GLU A 13 31.87 -6.55 3.66
N ILE A 14 32.07 -5.83 2.55
CA ILE A 14 31.69 -4.41 2.44
C ILE A 14 30.22 -4.27 2.03
N LEU A 15 29.83 -4.92 0.93
CA LEU A 15 28.48 -4.80 0.37
C LEU A 15 27.47 -5.77 1.01
N LYS A 16 27.95 -6.76 1.78
CA LYS A 16 27.15 -7.80 2.45
C LYS A 16 26.17 -8.48 1.49
N ILE A 17 26.61 -8.74 0.26
CA ILE A 17 25.82 -9.49 -0.73
C ILE A 17 25.87 -10.96 -0.35
N ASP A 18 24.70 -11.59 -0.37
CA ASP A 18 24.56 -13.01 -0.08
C ASP A 18 25.29 -13.88 -1.11
N SER A 19 26.03 -14.89 -0.63
CA SER A 19 26.85 -15.77 -1.48
C SER A 19 26.02 -16.58 -2.49
N ASN A 20 24.73 -16.87 -2.19
CA ASN A 20 23.85 -17.53 -3.18
C ASN A 20 23.58 -16.61 -4.37
N LEU A 21 23.58 -15.30 -4.14
CA LEU A 21 23.36 -14.31 -5.17
C LEU A 21 24.60 -14.11 -6.04
N LEU A 22 25.79 -14.18 -5.45
CA LEU A 22 27.07 -14.21 -6.19
C LEU A 22 27.17 -15.44 -7.10
N TYR A 23 26.69 -16.60 -6.65
CA TYR A 23 26.70 -17.83 -7.46
C TYR A 23 25.87 -17.73 -8.75
N ASN A 24 24.82 -16.92 -8.75
CA ASN A 24 23.99 -16.71 -9.95
C ASN A 24 24.69 -15.93 -11.07
N TYR A 25 25.82 -15.28 -10.76
CA TYR A 25 26.61 -14.48 -11.70
C TYR A 25 28.06 -14.99 -11.73
N PRO A 26 28.37 -15.97 -12.59
CA PRO A 26 29.65 -16.68 -12.54
C PRO A 26 30.86 -15.85 -13.03
N THR A 27 30.62 -14.75 -13.77
CA THR A 27 31.70 -13.91 -14.30
C THR A 27 31.80 -12.58 -13.53
N VAL A 28 33.02 -12.10 -13.33
CA VAL A 28 33.28 -10.80 -12.68
C VAL A 28 32.57 -9.63 -13.39
N PRO A 29 32.56 -9.54 -14.74
CA PRO A 29 31.79 -8.51 -15.44
C PRO A 29 30.30 -8.55 -15.11
N ASP A 30 29.69 -9.73 -15.02
CA ASP A 30 28.27 -9.87 -14.68
C ASP A 30 28.01 -9.43 -13.24
N GLN A 31 28.89 -9.79 -12.31
CA GLN A 31 28.78 -9.34 -10.91
C GLN A 31 28.84 -7.81 -10.82
N LEU A 32 29.76 -7.16 -11.54
CA LEU A 32 29.85 -5.69 -11.55
C LEU A 32 28.60 -5.03 -12.13
N ILE A 33 28.06 -5.56 -13.22
CA ILE A 33 26.88 -4.97 -13.87
C ILE A 33 25.62 -5.22 -13.02
N TYR A 34 25.34 -6.48 -12.69
CA TYR A 34 24.07 -6.87 -12.07
C TYR A 34 24.04 -6.66 -10.56
N LEU A 35 25.16 -6.81 -9.86
CA LEU A 35 25.23 -6.69 -8.39
C LEU A 35 25.73 -5.33 -7.91
N ILE A 36 26.44 -4.58 -8.76
CA ILE A 36 26.88 -3.21 -8.44
C ILE A 36 26.06 -2.18 -9.20
N LEU A 37 26.17 -2.14 -10.52
CA LEU A 37 25.62 -1.03 -11.31
C LEU A 37 24.10 -0.90 -11.19
N ILE A 38 23.35 -1.99 -11.38
CA ILE A 38 21.88 -1.94 -11.34
C ILE A 38 21.35 -1.51 -9.96
N PRO A 39 21.77 -2.12 -8.83
CA PRO A 39 21.32 -1.69 -7.51
C PRO A 39 21.70 -0.24 -7.20
N HIS A 40 22.87 0.23 -7.65
CA HIS A 40 23.26 1.63 -7.47
C HIS A 40 22.38 2.59 -8.28
N ILE A 41 21.99 2.26 -9.51
CA ILE A 41 21.07 3.10 -10.30
C ILE A 41 19.74 3.27 -9.55
N ILE A 42 19.18 2.18 -9.03
CA ILE A 42 17.93 2.19 -8.26
C ILE A 42 18.11 2.99 -6.97
N LEU A 43 19.23 2.80 -6.27
CA LEU A 43 19.56 3.53 -5.05
C LEU A 43 19.66 5.04 -5.32
N PHE A 44 20.29 5.46 -6.42
CA PHE A 44 20.39 6.87 -6.79
C PHE A 44 19.03 7.48 -7.15
N LEU A 45 18.18 6.74 -7.87
CA LEU A 45 16.79 7.16 -8.12
C LEU A 45 16.02 7.34 -6.82
N PHE A 46 16.12 6.38 -5.90
CA PHE A 46 15.51 6.45 -4.58
C PHE A 46 16.01 7.67 -3.80
N LEU A 47 17.32 7.88 -3.73
CA LEU A 47 17.94 9.00 -3.02
C LEU A 47 17.56 10.36 -3.62
N ALA A 48 17.50 10.46 -4.96
CA ALA A 48 17.05 11.67 -5.65
C ALA A 48 15.61 12.03 -5.30
N GLY A 49 14.73 11.03 -5.22
CA GLY A 49 13.34 11.19 -4.76
C GLY A 49 13.26 11.53 -3.27
N PHE A 50 13.93 10.75 -2.42
CA PHE A 50 13.94 10.89 -0.97
C PHE A 50 14.47 12.26 -0.53
N GLY A 51 15.60 12.70 -1.08
CA GLY A 51 16.13 14.03 -0.84
C GLY A 51 15.20 15.13 -1.34
N GLY A 52 14.49 14.91 -2.46
CA GLY A 52 13.50 15.86 -2.99
C GLY A 52 12.29 16.04 -2.08
N VAL A 53 11.85 14.98 -1.40
CA VAL A 53 10.74 15.02 -0.43
C VAL A 53 11.14 15.73 0.86
N LEU A 54 12.34 15.46 1.38
CA LEU A 54 12.79 16.00 2.67
C LEU A 54 13.30 17.44 2.61
N SER A 55 13.84 17.87 1.47
CA SER A 55 14.43 19.21 1.33
C SER A 55 14.04 19.83 0.01
N HIS A 56 12.81 20.32 -0.06
CA HIS A 56 12.22 20.90 -1.27
C HIS A 56 12.88 22.25 -1.64
N GLU A 57 13.32 23.03 -0.66
CA GLU A 57 13.77 24.43 -0.87
C GLU A 57 15.30 24.58 -1.03
N HIS A 58 16.12 23.70 -0.43
CA HIS A 58 17.57 23.86 -0.41
C HIS A 58 18.31 22.72 -1.13
N LYS A 59 18.77 23.01 -2.36
CA LYS A 59 19.52 22.04 -3.19
C LYS A 59 20.75 21.47 -2.49
N GLY A 60 21.49 22.29 -1.73
CA GLY A 60 22.68 21.82 -1.00
C GLY A 60 22.34 20.84 0.12
N MET A 61 21.30 21.13 0.89
CA MET A 61 20.84 20.26 1.97
C MET A 61 20.27 18.95 1.43
N ARG A 62 19.57 18.99 0.29
CA ARG A 62 19.14 17.79 -0.44
C ARG A 62 20.30 16.84 -0.74
N TYR A 63 21.39 17.35 -1.29
CA TYR A 63 22.56 16.52 -1.59
C TYR A 63 23.21 15.98 -0.32
N LEU A 64 23.33 16.80 0.73
CA LEU A 64 23.92 16.38 1.99
C LEU A 64 23.14 15.23 2.64
N VAL A 65 21.80 15.35 2.68
CA VAL A 65 20.90 14.30 3.18
C VAL A 65 20.99 13.05 2.31
N SER A 66 21.06 13.20 0.99
CA SER A 66 21.18 12.07 0.06
C SER A 66 22.51 11.32 0.24
N ILE A 67 23.62 12.04 0.38
CA ILE A 67 24.94 11.43 0.61
C ILE A 67 24.98 10.76 1.98
N GLY A 68 24.45 11.39 3.02
CA GLY A 68 24.37 10.80 4.36
C GLY A 68 23.55 9.51 4.37
N ALA A 69 22.38 9.52 3.74
CA ALA A 69 21.53 8.35 3.58
C ALA A 69 22.21 7.24 2.77
N TYR A 70 22.93 7.60 1.70
CA TYR A 70 23.71 6.64 0.90
C TYR A 70 24.76 5.91 1.74
N ILE A 71 25.58 6.66 2.47
CA ILE A 71 26.63 6.09 3.34
C ILE A 71 26.00 5.20 4.40
N PHE A 72 24.90 5.64 5.01
CA PHE A 72 24.18 4.86 6.01
C PHE A 72 23.66 3.53 5.45
N ILE A 73 23.09 3.52 4.24
CA ILE A 73 22.57 2.30 3.59
C ILE A 73 23.70 1.30 3.32
N ILE A 74 24.87 1.76 2.87
CA ILE A 74 26.02 0.89 2.64
C ILE A 74 26.53 0.34 3.96
N TYR A 75 26.78 1.20 4.95
CA TYR A 75 27.37 0.80 6.23
C TYR A 75 26.47 -0.13 7.04
N SER A 76 25.15 0.09 6.98
CA SER A 76 24.15 -0.79 7.62
C SER A 76 24.02 -2.15 6.94
N GLY A 77 24.60 -2.35 5.75
CA GLY A 77 24.48 -3.60 5.01
C GLY A 77 23.16 -3.77 4.27
N TRP A 78 22.33 -2.72 4.21
CA TRP A 78 21.05 -2.77 3.48
C TRP A 78 21.26 -2.90 1.97
N TYR A 79 22.48 -2.64 1.50
CA TYR A 79 22.89 -2.83 0.12
C TYR A 79 22.63 -4.25 -0.39
N GLY A 80 23.02 -5.30 0.35
CA GLY A 80 22.82 -6.69 -0.07
C GLY A 80 21.35 -7.04 -0.29
N MET A 81 20.48 -6.59 0.63
CA MET A 81 19.02 -6.75 0.50
C MET A 81 18.49 -5.98 -0.73
N LEU A 82 18.96 -4.75 -0.96
CA LEU A 82 18.59 -3.96 -2.12
C LEU A 82 19.08 -4.58 -3.42
N ALA A 83 20.25 -5.21 -3.44
CA ALA A 83 20.77 -5.91 -4.61
C ALA A 83 19.89 -7.10 -5.01
N GLN A 84 19.42 -7.88 -4.02
CA GLN A 84 18.47 -8.97 -4.25
C GLN A 84 17.11 -8.47 -4.73
N LEU A 85 16.64 -7.35 -4.18
CA LEU A 85 15.41 -6.73 -4.63
C LEU A 85 15.56 -6.18 -6.05
N ALA A 86 16.68 -5.51 -6.33
CA ALA A 86 16.98 -4.90 -7.63
C ALA A 86 16.98 -5.92 -8.76
N SER A 87 17.54 -7.12 -8.58
CA SER A 87 17.56 -8.15 -9.62
C SER A 87 16.14 -8.61 -10.01
N THR A 88 15.23 -8.69 -9.04
CA THR A 88 13.83 -9.03 -9.27
C THR A 88 13.05 -7.86 -9.88
N TRP A 89 13.29 -6.65 -9.40
CA TRP A 89 12.54 -5.46 -9.76
C TRP A 89 12.99 -4.82 -11.07
N PHE A 90 14.23 -5.04 -11.53
CA PHE A 90 14.73 -4.49 -12.79
C PHE A 90 13.91 -4.96 -13.99
N THR A 91 13.57 -6.26 -14.04
CA THR A 91 12.69 -6.82 -15.06
C THR A 91 11.30 -6.18 -15.01
N ILE A 92 10.74 -6.00 -13.81
CA ILE A 92 9.45 -5.34 -13.61
C ILE A 92 9.51 -3.89 -14.08
N MET A 93 10.58 -3.16 -13.76
CA MET A 93 10.79 -1.77 -14.17
C MET A 93 10.94 -1.63 -15.68
N ILE A 94 11.63 -2.55 -16.36
CA ILE A 94 11.71 -2.58 -17.82
C ILE A 94 10.33 -2.83 -18.43
N VAL A 95 9.60 -3.83 -17.93
CA VAL A 95 8.25 -4.15 -18.43
C VAL A 95 7.31 -2.95 -18.20
N PHE A 96 7.34 -2.36 -17.02
CA PHE A 96 6.53 -1.19 -16.69
C PHE A 96 6.93 0.04 -17.51
N GLY A 97 8.23 0.26 -17.72
CA GLY A 97 8.77 1.32 -18.56
C GLY A 97 8.38 1.14 -20.03
N LEU A 98 8.38 -0.09 -20.55
CA LEU A 98 7.87 -0.41 -21.89
C LEU A 98 6.37 -0.14 -21.98
N ILE A 99 5.58 -0.59 -21.01
CA ILE A 99 4.14 -0.32 -20.96
C ILE A 99 3.88 1.18 -20.95
N LEU A 100 4.57 1.95 -20.09
CA LEU A 100 4.48 3.40 -20.05
C LEU A 100 4.95 4.06 -21.34
N PHE A 101 6.00 3.55 -21.98
CA PHE A 101 6.46 4.02 -23.29
C PHE A 101 5.40 3.82 -24.36
N PHE A 102 4.78 2.64 -24.45
CA PHE A 102 3.67 2.39 -25.38
C PHE A 102 2.45 3.26 -25.05
N ILE A 103 2.09 3.40 -23.77
CA ILE A 103 1.00 4.28 -23.35
C ILE A 103 1.30 5.73 -23.73
N SER A 104 2.50 6.25 -23.45
CA SER A 104 2.88 7.63 -23.80
C SER A 104 3.10 7.86 -25.29
N ARG A 105 3.38 6.81 -26.06
CA ARG A 105 3.49 6.86 -27.52
C ARG A 105 2.12 6.84 -28.20
N ILE A 106 1.18 6.06 -27.67
CA ILE A 106 -0.17 5.87 -28.22
C ILE A 106 -1.11 6.98 -27.73
N PHE A 107 -0.95 7.44 -26.48
CA PHE A 107 -1.72 8.53 -25.91
C PHE A 107 -0.83 9.79 -25.83
N PRO A 108 -1.22 10.92 -26.47
CA PRO A 108 -0.45 12.16 -26.44
C PRO A 108 -0.18 12.60 -24.99
N PRO A 109 0.91 13.36 -24.72
CA PRO A 109 1.44 13.58 -23.38
C PRO A 109 0.35 14.04 -22.43
N ILE A 110 -0.13 13.10 -21.62
CA ILE A 110 -1.05 13.37 -20.54
C ILE A 110 -0.22 14.16 -19.54
N THR A 111 -0.37 15.48 -19.59
CA THR A 111 0.26 16.45 -18.70
C THR A 111 0.28 15.89 -17.27
N ALA A 112 1.39 15.95 -16.55
CA ALA A 112 1.51 15.40 -15.18
C ALA A 112 0.34 15.82 -14.24
N GLN A 113 -0.27 16.98 -14.50
CA GLN A 113 -1.50 17.46 -13.86
C GLN A 113 -2.72 16.55 -14.05
N LYS A 114 -2.88 15.91 -15.22
CA LYS A 114 -3.95 14.96 -15.53
C LYS A 114 -3.68 13.58 -14.92
N PHE A 115 -2.42 13.14 -14.85
CA PHE A 115 -2.06 11.92 -14.11
C PHE A 115 -2.32 12.07 -12.60
N GLY A 116 -2.02 13.24 -12.03
CA GLY A 116 -2.40 13.57 -10.66
C GLY A 116 -3.92 13.55 -10.43
N LYS A 117 -4.72 14.03 -11.39
CA LYS A 117 -6.19 13.96 -11.33
C LYS A 117 -6.73 12.54 -11.48
N ILE A 118 -6.13 11.70 -12.33
CA ILE A 118 -6.54 10.29 -12.49
C ILE A 118 -6.17 9.50 -11.24
N GLY A 119 -4.99 9.72 -10.67
CA GLY A 119 -4.57 9.10 -9.40
C GLY A 119 -5.44 9.56 -8.22
N ALA A 120 -5.77 10.85 -8.15
CA ALA A 120 -6.70 11.39 -7.16
C ALA A 120 -8.11 10.80 -7.31
N ALA A 121 -8.66 10.75 -8.52
CA ALA A 121 -9.99 10.19 -8.77
C ALA A 121 -10.04 8.67 -8.54
N ALA A 122 -8.97 7.94 -8.84
CA ALA A 122 -8.85 6.52 -8.53
C ALA A 122 -8.81 6.31 -7.01
N GLY A 123 -7.97 7.08 -6.30
CA GLY A 123 -7.87 7.06 -4.84
C GLY A 123 -9.17 7.44 -4.14
N GLU A 124 -9.87 8.47 -4.62
CA GLU A 124 -11.14 8.92 -4.05
C GLU A 124 -12.23 7.85 -4.18
N LYS A 125 -12.25 7.10 -5.29
CA LYS A 125 -13.15 5.95 -5.45
C LYS A 125 -12.81 4.79 -4.52
N THR A 126 -11.52 4.47 -4.31
CA THR A 126 -11.11 3.42 -3.35
C THR A 126 -11.38 3.85 -1.90
N PHE A 127 -11.15 5.12 -1.55
CA PHE A 127 -11.47 5.65 -0.22
C PHE A 127 -12.98 5.72 0.03
N ALA A 128 -13.77 6.13 -0.96
CA ALA A 128 -15.23 6.12 -0.86
C ALA A 128 -15.78 4.69 -0.71
N PHE A 129 -15.20 3.72 -1.43
CA PHE A 129 -15.56 2.31 -1.29
C PHE A 129 -15.22 1.75 0.10
N LEU A 130 -14.03 2.07 0.63
CA LEU A 130 -13.62 1.71 1.99
C LEU A 130 -14.49 2.38 3.08
N GLY A 131 -14.85 3.65 2.89
CA GLY A 131 -15.75 4.38 3.78
C GLY A 131 -17.16 3.80 3.81
N LYS A 132 -17.69 3.42 2.64
CA LYS A 132 -18.99 2.74 2.51
C LYS A 132 -19.02 1.41 3.24
N GLY A 133 -17.94 0.62 3.14
CA GLY A 133 -17.83 -0.66 3.87
C GLY A 133 -17.97 -0.50 5.39
N LYS A 134 -17.30 0.50 5.98
CA LYS A 134 -17.43 0.80 7.42
C LYS A 134 -18.83 1.29 7.81
N ALA A 135 -19.49 2.05 6.95
CA ALA A 135 -20.87 2.51 7.18
C ALA A 135 -21.86 1.35 7.15
N ILE A 136 -21.71 0.42 6.20
CA ILE A 136 -22.51 -0.80 6.11
C ILE A 136 -22.29 -1.69 7.34
N GLU A 137 -21.04 -1.86 7.78
CA GLU A 137 -20.72 -2.66 8.98
C GLU A 137 -21.35 -2.06 10.26
N LYS A 138 -21.40 -0.73 10.37
CA LYS A 138 -22.07 -0.05 11.48
C LYS A 138 -23.59 -0.29 11.45
N LEU A 139 -24.21 -0.18 10.27
CA LEU A 139 -25.64 -0.45 10.08
C LEU A 139 -26.00 -1.90 10.43
N ASP A 140 -25.17 -2.87 10.03
CA ASP A 140 -25.40 -4.29 10.36
C ASP A 140 -25.32 -4.55 11.88
N ARG A 141 -24.42 -3.87 12.60
CA ARG A 141 -24.38 -3.95 14.08
C ARG A 141 -25.65 -3.38 14.72
N GLU A 142 -26.15 -2.25 14.23
CA GLU A 142 -27.38 -1.64 14.76
C GLU A 142 -28.63 -2.48 14.46
N ILE A 143 -28.71 -3.10 13.28
CA ILE A 143 -29.78 -4.06 12.93
C ILE A 143 -29.71 -5.30 13.84
N SER A 144 -28.50 -5.84 14.08
CA SER A 144 -28.29 -6.97 14.98
C SER A 144 -28.72 -6.65 16.41
N TYR A 145 -28.38 -5.46 16.91
CA TYR A 145 -28.84 -4.97 18.21
C TYR A 145 -30.36 -4.90 18.30
N CYS A 146 -31.04 -4.32 17.30
CA CYS A 146 -32.51 -4.26 17.27
C CYS A 146 -33.14 -5.67 17.29
N ASN A 147 -32.58 -6.63 16.53
CA ASN A 147 -33.08 -8.01 16.53
C ASN A 147 -32.90 -8.69 17.91
N GLN A 148 -31.77 -8.46 18.59
CA GLN A 148 -31.54 -8.99 19.93
C GLN A 148 -32.52 -8.41 20.95
N GLU A 149 -32.80 -7.11 20.88
CA GLU A 149 -33.70 -6.44 21.82
C GLU A 149 -35.16 -6.87 21.61
N ILE A 150 -35.60 -7.03 20.35
CA ILE A 150 -36.91 -7.62 20.02
C ILE A 150 -37.01 -9.04 20.60
N ALA A 151 -35.96 -9.86 20.47
CA ALA A 151 -35.96 -11.22 21.01
C ALA A 151 -36.07 -11.26 22.55
N ARG A 152 -35.37 -10.35 23.25
CA ARG A 152 -35.47 -10.20 24.71
C ARG A 152 -36.86 -9.78 25.16
N ILE A 153 -37.44 -8.78 24.51
CA ILE A 153 -38.78 -8.28 24.84
C ILE A 153 -39.83 -9.38 24.62
N ARG A 154 -39.70 -10.17 23.55
CA ARG A 154 -40.59 -11.32 23.29
C ARG A 154 -40.48 -12.42 24.36
N GLN A 155 -39.29 -12.67 24.89
CA GLN A 155 -39.09 -13.66 25.95
C GLN A 155 -39.60 -13.19 27.33
N HIS A 156 -39.46 -11.90 27.66
CA HIS A 156 -39.83 -11.37 28.99
C HIS A 156 -41.26 -10.81 29.07
N GLY A 157 -41.87 -10.46 27.93
CA GLY A 157 -43.19 -9.80 27.87
C GLY A 157 -44.42 -10.71 28.10
N GLN A 158 -44.24 -12.02 28.29
CA GLN A 158 -45.37 -12.98 28.36
C GLN A 158 -46.05 -13.09 29.74
N GLY A 159 -45.57 -12.39 30.78
CA GLY A 159 -46.03 -12.59 32.16
C GLY A 159 -47.27 -11.80 32.62
N SER A 160 -47.69 -10.73 31.93
CA SER A 160 -48.82 -9.86 32.38
C SER A 160 -49.50 -9.12 31.22
N ARG A 161 -50.82 -8.88 31.29
CA ARG A 161 -51.64 -8.23 30.24
C ARG A 161 -51.18 -6.79 29.92
N GLU A 162 -50.77 -6.01 30.93
CA GLU A 162 -50.18 -4.68 30.72
C GLU A 162 -48.75 -4.76 30.18
N GLY A 163 -47.98 -5.77 30.60
CA GLY A 163 -46.66 -6.06 30.07
C GLY A 163 -46.69 -6.43 28.59
N ALA A 164 -47.72 -7.16 28.16
CA ALA A 164 -47.91 -7.57 26.77
C ALA A 164 -48.18 -6.38 25.83
N GLN A 165 -49.02 -5.42 26.23
CA GLN A 165 -49.27 -4.20 25.45
C GLN A 165 -48.01 -3.33 25.34
N THR A 166 -47.29 -3.15 26.46
CA THR A 166 -46.06 -2.35 26.48
C THR A 166 -44.97 -3.00 25.62
N SER A 167 -44.84 -4.32 25.70
CA SER A 167 -43.92 -5.11 24.87
C SER A 167 -44.25 -4.99 23.38
N MET A 168 -45.53 -4.95 23.01
CA MET A 168 -45.97 -4.83 21.61
C MET A 168 -45.62 -3.46 21.01
N ILE A 169 -45.78 -2.38 21.78
CA ILE A 169 -45.42 -1.02 21.34
C ILE A 169 -43.90 -0.90 21.14
N LEU A 170 -43.10 -1.43 22.07
CA LEU A 170 -41.63 -1.42 21.97
C LEU A 170 -41.14 -2.26 20.78
N ILE A 171 -41.72 -3.44 20.54
CA ILE A 171 -41.40 -4.26 19.37
C ILE A 171 -41.68 -3.50 18.07
N ALA A 172 -42.84 -2.82 17.98
CA ALA A 172 -43.21 -2.03 16.80
C ALA A 172 -42.22 -0.87 16.55
N GLN A 173 -41.73 -0.20 17.61
CA GLN A 173 -40.71 0.84 17.50
C GLN A 173 -39.38 0.31 16.98
N TYR A 174 -38.91 -0.84 17.49
CA TYR A 174 -37.67 -1.47 17.02
C TYR A 174 -37.80 -2.03 15.59
N GLU A 175 -38.97 -2.54 15.21
CA GLU A 175 -39.24 -2.99 13.83
C GLU A 175 -39.25 -1.81 12.84
N GLN A 176 -39.85 -0.67 13.21
CA GLN A 176 -39.81 0.54 12.40
C GLN A 176 -38.37 1.05 12.23
N LYS A 177 -37.61 1.15 13.33
CA LYS A 177 -36.22 1.58 13.29
C LYS A 177 -35.34 0.64 12.45
N LYS A 178 -35.56 -0.67 12.56
CA LYS A 178 -34.89 -1.66 11.70
C LYS A 178 -35.18 -1.42 10.23
N HIS A 179 -36.44 -1.20 9.86
CA HIS A 179 -36.83 -0.94 8.48
C HIS A 179 -36.20 0.36 7.92
N GLU A 180 -36.05 1.39 8.75
CA GLU A 180 -35.32 2.61 8.39
C GLU A 180 -33.84 2.33 8.10
N LEU A 181 -33.17 1.59 8.98
CA LEU A 181 -31.75 1.20 8.81
C LEU A 181 -31.52 0.30 7.59
N GLU A 182 -32.44 -0.64 7.31
CA GLU A 182 -32.38 -1.50 6.12
C GLU A 182 -32.54 -0.68 4.81
N ASN A 183 -33.38 0.35 4.83
CA ASN A 183 -33.53 1.26 3.69
C ASN A 183 -32.28 2.14 3.47
N GLU A 184 -31.65 2.63 4.54
CA GLU A 184 -30.37 3.35 4.44
C GLU A 184 -29.26 2.46 3.88
N ARG A 185 -29.19 1.21 4.35
CA ARG A 185 -28.25 0.22 3.81
C ARG A 185 -28.47 -0.02 2.31
N ARG A 186 -29.73 -0.22 1.88
CA ARG A 186 -30.05 -0.40 0.45
C ARG A 186 -29.68 0.81 -0.41
N LYS A 187 -29.83 2.03 0.11
CA LYS A 187 -29.39 3.26 -0.59
C LYS A 187 -27.87 3.29 -0.76
N LEU A 188 -27.11 2.88 0.25
CA LEU A 188 -25.65 2.81 0.20
C LEU A 188 -25.14 1.71 -0.74
N GLU A 189 -25.84 0.57 -0.81
CA GLU A 189 -25.53 -0.54 -1.72
C GLU A 189 -25.92 -0.22 -3.19
N GLY A 190 -27.04 0.47 -3.42
CA GLY A 190 -27.54 0.80 -4.76
C GLY A 190 -26.94 2.04 -5.43
N SER A 191 -26.12 2.82 -4.72
CA SER A 191 -25.47 4.05 -5.22
C SER A 191 -24.02 3.81 -5.69
N GLY A 192 -23.72 2.62 -6.23
CA GLY A 192 -22.42 2.23 -6.78
C GLY A 192 -22.54 1.78 -8.22
#